data_AF-A0A1H1CNU6-F1
#
_entry.id   AF-A0A1H1CNU6-F1
#
_cell.length_a   1.000
_cell.length_b   1.000
_cell.length_c   1.000
_cell.angle_alpha   90.00
_cell.angle_beta   90.00
_cell.angle_gamma   90.00
#
_symmetry.space_group_name_H-M   'P 1'
#
loop_
_entity.id
_entity.type
_entity.pdbx_description
1 polymer ?
#
loop_
_entity_poly.entity_id
_entity_poly.type
_entity_poly.pdbx_seq_one_letter_code
_entity_poly.pdbx_strand_id
1 'polypeptide(L)'
;MIGTPMPNPRDSIIANLNQQMDQFFGAGRKVQEVAPGVTGEKDAMFGTSHSNKLRIERNKQAPRLRELAEAGHTVIEAAKAMGMETKRARLIARENNILFPGPP
;
A
#
# COMPACT_ATOMS: atom_id res chain seq x y z
N MET A 1 1.10 -49.31 -32.03
CA MET A 1 0.98 -47.88 -32.37
C MET A 1 0.92 -47.13 -31.04
N ILE A 2 2.02 -46.47 -30.66
CA ILE A 2 2.11 -45.73 -29.40
C ILE A 2 1.30 -44.45 -29.57
N GLY A 3 0.34 -44.26 -28.68
CA GLY A 3 -0.65 -43.18 -28.73
C GLY A 3 0.02 -41.82 -28.83
N THR A 4 -0.54 -40.96 -29.68
CA THR A 4 -0.16 -39.57 -29.78
C THR A 4 -0.12 -38.94 -28.39
N PRO A 5 0.93 -38.16 -28.05
CA PRO A 5 1.00 -37.52 -26.76
C PRO A 5 -0.24 -36.65 -26.56
N MET A 6 -0.92 -36.79 -25.42
CA MET A 6 -2.04 -35.93 -25.07
C MET A 6 -1.60 -34.46 -25.23
N PRO A 7 -2.38 -33.61 -25.92
CA PRO A 7 -2.09 -32.20 -26.02
C PRO A 7 -1.84 -31.63 -24.63
N ASN A 8 -0.82 -30.79 -24.48
CA ASN A 8 -0.55 -30.15 -23.21
C ASN A 8 -1.81 -29.37 -22.80
N PRO A 9 -2.34 -29.54 -21.58
CA PRO A 9 -3.52 -28.80 -21.14
C PRO A 9 -3.40 -27.29 -21.29
N ARG A 10 -2.19 -26.74 -21.32
CA ARG A 10 -1.95 -25.33 -21.61
C ARG A 10 -2.31 -24.95 -23.05
N ASP A 11 -2.04 -25.82 -24.01
CA ASP A 11 -2.27 -25.54 -25.43
C ASP A 11 -3.77 -25.48 -25.74
N SER A 12 -4.58 -26.33 -25.11
CA SER A 12 -6.04 -26.30 -25.25
C SER A 12 -6.65 -25.04 -24.62
N ILE A 13 -6.12 -24.59 -23.48
CA ILE A 13 -6.51 -23.33 -22.85
C ILE A 13 -6.17 -22.14 -23.75
N ILE A 14 -4.95 -22.11 -24.31
CA ILE A 14 -4.53 -21.03 -25.21
C ILE A 14 -5.40 -20.97 -26.46
N ALA A 15 -5.65 -22.12 -27.10
CA ALA A 15 -6.50 -22.18 -28.29
C ALA A 15 -7.93 -21.68 -28.01
N ASN A 16 -8.49 -22.08 -26.87
CA ASN A 16 -9.81 -21.63 -26.45
C ASN A 16 -9.86 -20.11 -26.17
N LEU A 17 -8.85 -19.57 -25.48
CA LEU A 17 -8.75 -18.13 -25.22
C LEU A 17 -8.63 -17.31 -26.51
N ASN A 18 -7.82 -17.76 -27.46
CA ASN A 18 -7.69 -17.09 -28.76
C ASN A 18 -9.02 -17.10 -29.52
N GLN A 19 -9.74 -18.23 -29.54
CA GLN A 19 -11.06 -18.30 -30.16
C GLN A 19 -12.07 -17.32 -29.51
N GLN A 20 -12.04 -17.18 -28.18
CA GLN A 20 -12.90 -16.22 -27.48
C GLN A 20 -12.55 -14.77 -27.82
N MET A 21 -11.25 -14.44 -27.93
CA MET A 21 -10.81 -13.12 -28.35
C MET A 21 -11.26 -12.82 -29.78
N ASP A 22 -11.07 -13.76 -30.72
CA ASP A 22 -11.49 -13.62 -32.11
C ASP A 22 -13.01 -13.42 -32.22
N GLN A 23 -13.79 -14.16 -31.43
CA GLN A 23 -15.24 -14.00 -31.38
C GLN A 23 -15.64 -12.62 -30.81
N PHE A 24 -14.96 -12.16 -29.76
CA PHE A 24 -15.23 -10.87 -29.13
C PHE A 24 -14.95 -9.71 -30.10
N PHE A 25 -13.76 -9.68 -30.70
CA PHE A 25 -13.37 -8.64 -31.64
C PHE A 25 -14.07 -8.75 -33.00
N GLY A 26 -14.31 -9.97 -33.49
CA GLY A 26 -15.05 -10.25 -34.72
C GLY A 26 -16.52 -9.83 -34.66
N ALA A 27 -17.13 -9.82 -33.47
CA ALA A 27 -18.46 -9.25 -33.24
C ALA A 27 -18.47 -7.70 -33.20
N GLY A 28 -17.36 -7.04 -33.53
CA GLY A 28 -17.23 -5.58 -33.52
C GLY A 28 -17.12 -4.97 -32.12
N ARG A 29 -16.94 -5.80 -31.08
CA ARG A 29 -16.75 -5.30 -29.70
C ARG A 29 -15.35 -4.73 -29.57
N LYS A 30 -15.22 -3.71 -28.72
CA LYS A 30 -13.97 -3.01 -28.46
C LYS A 30 -13.64 -3.08 -26.98
N VAL A 31 -12.35 -3.03 -26.68
CA VAL A 31 -11.87 -2.79 -25.32
C VAL A 31 -12.40 -1.43 -24.88
N GLN A 32 -13.00 -1.38 -23.69
CA GLN A 32 -13.48 -0.15 -23.07
C GLN A 32 -12.71 0.04 -21.77
N GLU A 33 -12.15 1.24 -21.60
CA GLU A 33 -11.66 1.65 -20.30
C GLU A 33 -12.88 2.00 -19.45
N VAL A 34 -13.12 1.21 -18.40
CA VAL A 34 -14.17 1.50 -17.42
C VAL A 34 -13.55 2.41 -16.37
N ALA A 35 -14.12 3.60 -16.21
CA ALA A 35 -13.66 4.53 -15.19
C ALA A 35 -13.71 3.88 -13.79
N PRO A 36 -12.69 4.11 -12.93
CA PRO A 36 -12.69 3.61 -11.56
C PRO A 36 -14.00 3.95 -10.85
N GLY A 37 -14.67 2.94 -10.27
CA GLY A 37 -15.92 3.11 -9.52
C GLY A 37 -17.24 2.85 -10.28
N VAL A 38 -17.22 2.53 -11.57
CA VAL A 38 -18.45 2.20 -12.34
C VAL A 38 -18.89 0.73 -12.18
N THR A 39 -17.96 -0.21 -11.94
CA THR A 39 -18.23 -1.67 -11.85
C THR A 39 -18.09 -2.25 -10.44
N GLY A 40 -18.24 -1.43 -9.40
CA GLY A 40 -18.31 -1.90 -8.00
C GLY A 40 -16.97 -2.27 -7.37
N GLU A 41 -15.91 -2.51 -8.13
CA GLU A 41 -14.55 -2.52 -7.60
C GLU A 41 -14.06 -1.08 -7.42
N LYS A 42 -14.14 -0.64 -6.16
CA LYS A 42 -13.49 0.58 -5.69
C LYS A 42 -12.00 0.31 -5.56
N ASP A 43 -11.21 0.88 -6.45
CA ASP A 43 -9.78 1.02 -6.23
C ASP A 43 -9.56 1.83 -4.94
N ALA A 44 -9.02 1.15 -3.92
CA ALA A 44 -8.39 1.75 -2.73
C ALA A 44 -9.22 2.55 -1.70
N MET A 45 -10.52 2.28 -1.46
CA MET A 45 -11.25 2.97 -0.37
C MET A 45 -11.10 2.32 1.02
N PHE A 46 -10.65 1.06 1.13
CA PHE A 46 -10.63 0.31 2.40
C PHE A 46 -9.28 0.29 3.15
N GLY A 47 -8.22 0.93 2.63
CA GLY A 47 -6.89 0.96 3.26
C GLY A 47 -6.51 2.24 4.01
N THR A 48 -7.30 3.31 3.89
CA THR A 48 -6.88 4.68 4.25
C THR A 48 -7.52 5.24 5.52
N SER A 49 -8.72 4.79 5.92
CA SER A 49 -9.42 5.40 7.06
C SER A 49 -8.74 5.13 8.40
N HIS A 50 -8.37 3.88 8.69
CA HIS A 50 -7.70 3.52 9.94
C HIS A 50 -6.27 4.08 9.99
N SER A 51 -5.51 3.96 8.90
CA SER A 51 -4.15 4.51 8.79
C SER A 51 -4.12 6.03 8.92
N ASN A 52 -5.08 6.75 8.33
CA ASN A 52 -5.24 8.20 8.52
C ASN A 52 -5.59 8.57 9.96
N LYS A 53 -6.52 7.85 10.60
CA LYS A 53 -6.83 8.06 12.03
C LYS A 53 -5.59 7.90 12.89
N LEU A 54 -4.82 6.83 12.68
CA LEU A 54 -3.57 6.60 13.42
C LEU A 54 -2.53 7.69 13.18
N ARG A 55 -2.42 8.21 11.96
CA ARG A 55 -1.53 9.34 11.64
C ARG A 55 -1.97 10.63 12.33
N ILE A 56 -3.28 10.91 12.37
CA ILE A 56 -3.83 12.06 13.11
C ILE A 56 -3.48 11.97 14.60
N GLU A 57 -3.69 10.81 15.23
CA GLU A 57 -3.34 10.62 16.64
C GLU A 57 -1.83 10.75 16.91
N ARG A 58 -0.98 10.28 15.98
CA ARG A 58 0.47 10.49 16.05
C ARG A 58 0.87 11.95 15.91
N ASN A 59 0.24 12.70 15.00
CA ASN A 59 0.53 14.11 14.78
C ASN A 59 0.21 14.97 16.01
N LYS A 60 -0.79 14.59 16.83
CA LYS A 60 -1.05 15.26 18.12
C LYS A 60 0.13 15.17 19.09
N GLN A 61 0.95 14.12 18.98
CA GLN A 61 2.13 13.90 19.83
C GLN A 61 3.38 14.62 19.30
N ALA A 62 3.37 15.08 18.04
CA ALA A 62 4.52 15.68 17.38
C ALA A 62 5.01 17.01 17.99
N PRO A 63 4.15 17.95 18.45
CA PRO A 63 4.61 19.21 19.05
C PRO A 63 5.47 18.99 20.29
N ARG A 64 5.02 18.17 21.23
CA ARG A 64 5.79 17.84 22.45
C ARG A 64 7.08 17.10 22.12
N LEU A 65 7.05 16.23 21.11
CA LEU A 65 8.25 15.53 20.65
C LEU A 65 9.27 16.50 20.02
N ARG A 66 8.81 17.56 19.35
CA ARG A 66 9.65 18.63 18.81
C ARG A 66 10.27 19.48 19.91
N GLU A 67 9.50 19.86 20.93
CA GLU A 67 10.02 20.60 22.10
C GLU A 67 11.17 19.84 22.78
N LEU A 68 11.04 18.52 22.93
CA LEU A 68 12.09 17.68 23.50
C LEU A 68 13.33 17.60 22.60
N ALA A 69 13.14 17.53 21.29
CA ALA A 69 14.25 17.55 20.33
C ALA A 69 15.00 18.90 20.35
N GLU A 70 14.26 20.01 20.41
CA GLU A 70 14.81 21.38 20.52
C GLU A 70 15.53 21.60 21.86
N ALA A 71 15.04 20.97 22.94
CA ALA A 71 15.72 20.96 24.24
C ALA A 71 17.01 20.11 24.26
N GLY A 72 17.36 19.46 23.13
CA GLY A 72 18.59 18.69 22.98
C GLY A 72 18.49 17.23 23.42
N HIS A 73 17.30 16.73 23.75
CA HIS A 73 17.12 15.32 24.07
C HIS A 73 17.33 14.42 22.86
N THR A 74 17.89 13.24 23.07
CA THR A 74 17.92 12.20 22.03
C THR A 74 16.53 11.57 21.85
N VAL A 75 16.29 10.87 20.73
CA VAL A 75 15.00 10.18 20.47
C VAL A 75 14.62 9.24 21.62
N ILE A 76 15.60 8.57 22.23
CA ILE A 76 15.39 7.60 23.32
C ILE A 76 14.94 8.31 24.59
N GLU A 77 15.60 9.42 24.94
CA GLU A 77 15.24 10.23 26.09
C GLU A 77 13.86 10.86 25.93
N ALA A 78 13.56 11.39 24.75
CA ALA A 78 12.26 11.96 24.44
C ALA A 78 11.14 10.90 24.50
N ALA A 79 11.38 9.69 23.98
CA ALA A 79 10.45 8.58 24.09
C ALA A 79 10.17 8.19 25.55
N LYS A 80 11.22 8.13 26.39
CA LYS A 80 11.10 7.86 27.83
C LYS A 80 10.32 8.96 28.54
N ALA A 81 10.59 10.24 28.24
CA ALA A 81 9.90 11.39 28.83
C ALA A 81 8.40 11.43 28.46
N MET A 82 8.05 10.94 27.28
CA MET A 82 6.66 10.83 26.83
C MET A 82 5.98 9.50 27.22
N GLY A 83 6.70 8.57 27.86
CA GLY A 83 6.17 7.25 28.23
C GLY A 83 5.79 6.37 27.04
N MET A 84 6.49 6.50 25.90
CA MET A 84 6.21 5.73 24.69
C MET A 84 7.41 4.91 24.22
N GLU A 85 7.17 3.93 23.34
CA GLU A 85 8.23 3.15 22.72
C GLU A 85 9.09 4.00 21.76
N THR A 86 10.40 3.79 21.78
CA THR A 86 11.35 4.51 20.92
C THR A 86 11.04 4.38 19.42
N LYS A 87 10.59 3.21 18.94
CA LYS A 87 10.21 3.06 17.52
C LYS A 87 9.01 3.94 17.15
N ARG A 88 8.05 4.10 18.07
CA ARG A 88 6.91 5.00 17.88
C ARG A 88 7.37 6.46 17.81
N ALA A 89 8.26 6.88 18.71
CA ALA A 89 8.85 8.22 18.68
C ALA A 89 9.60 8.47 17.34
N ARG A 90 10.41 7.52 16.89
CA ARG A 90 11.11 7.59 15.59
C ARG A 90 10.13 7.68 14.41
N LEU A 91 9.03 6.93 14.44
CA LEU A 91 7.99 7.00 13.41
C LEU A 91 7.34 8.39 13.36
N ILE A 92 6.94 8.93 14.51
CA ILE A 92 6.33 10.27 14.61
C ILE A 92 7.33 11.33 14.10
N ALA A 93 8.59 11.23 14.50
CA ALA A 93 9.64 12.13 14.07
C ALA A 93 9.83 12.11 12.55
N ARG A 94 9.90 10.91 11.94
CA ARG A 94 9.99 10.73 10.49
C ARG A 94 8.78 11.30 9.75
N GLU A 95 7.58 11.06 10.26
CA GLU A 95 6.33 11.54 9.63
C GLU A 95 6.15 13.07 9.74
N ASN A 96 6.79 13.71 10.71
CA ASN A 96 6.67 15.15 11.01
C ASN A 96 7.96 15.95 10.81
N ASN A 97 8.97 15.36 10.16
CA ASN A 97 10.28 15.95 9.88
C ASN A 97 10.97 16.54 11.14
N ILE A 98 10.89 15.84 12.27
CA ILE A 98 11.56 16.25 13.51
C ILE A 98 12.97 15.66 13.51
N LEU A 99 13.97 16.52 13.65
CA LEU A 99 15.37 16.13 13.74
C LEU A 99 15.77 16.02 15.21
N PHE A 100 16.39 14.91 15.56
CA PHE A 100 16.93 14.69 16.90
C PHE A 100 18.45 14.75 16.89
N PRO A 101 19.08 15.25 17.96
CA PRO A 101 20.52 15.14 18.14
C PRO A 101 20.90 13.67 18.39
N GLY A 102 21.96 13.20 17.70
CA GLY A 102 22.50 11.85 17.84
C GLY A 102 22.23 10.93 16.64
N PRO A 103 22.73 9.68 16.67
CA PRO A 103 22.56 8.72 15.58
C PRO A 103 21.08 8.33 15.38
N PRO A 104 20.66 8.01 14.14
CA PRO A 104 19.27 7.80 13.73
C PRO A 104 18.53 6.64 14.44
#